data_AF-A0A257S2Y8-F1
#
_entry.id   AF-A0A257S2Y8-F1
#
_cell.length_a   1.000
_cell.length_b   1.000
_cell.length_c   1.000
_cell.angle_alpha   90.00
_cell.angle_beta   90.00
_cell.angle_gamma   90.00
#
_symmetry.space_group_name_H-M   'P 1'
#
loop_
_entity.id
_entity.type
_entity.pdbx_description
1 polymer ?
#
loop_
_entity_poly.entity_id
_entity_poly.type
_entity_poly.pdbx_seq_one_letter_code
_entity_poly.pdbx_strand_id
1 'polypeptide(L)'
;MESAHPPAPQAAPSLVTAHGRAALLDPDGELRLLTAAQARAALRDLPPPLVVHGPATLRRLDLSIPVFDLLDLFAFVLPAVTAAPTPSGLARALDFDPPATIEAAAALLPDIATALLGRLGQAAALPMNRRAAGLAALMGEAGWPWAKPVAAALGEPAARPDRAALRLGVILPEWEEEAPRPPPSAYPVPPDSARTRLYELRGGAAEARPAQSDYASAATAAFAPPEAEGVPHCVLAEAGTGTGKTLGYLAPASLWAERNQGSVWISTY
;
A
#
# COMPACT_ATOMS: atom_id res chain seq x y z
N MET A 1 -4.25 36.10 3.34
CA MET A 1 -4.85 35.57 2.10
C MET A 1 -5.85 34.54 2.56
N GLU A 2 -7.11 34.95 2.67
CA GLU A 2 -8.17 34.15 3.27
C GLU A 2 -8.43 32.95 2.36
N SER A 3 -8.12 31.76 2.85
CA SER A 3 -8.29 30.51 2.11
C SER A 3 -9.78 30.35 1.84
N ALA A 4 -10.22 30.70 0.63
CA ALA A 4 -11.59 30.55 0.18
C ALA A 4 -12.00 29.09 0.45
N HIS A 5 -12.89 28.92 1.41
CA HIS A 5 -13.33 27.62 1.86
C HIS A 5 -14.16 27.01 0.71
N PRO A 6 -13.80 25.83 0.18
CA PRO A 6 -14.67 25.20 -0.81
C PRO A 6 -16.00 24.86 -0.12
N PRO A 7 -17.15 25.15 -0.76
CA PRO A 7 -18.45 24.80 -0.22
C PRO A 7 -18.60 23.28 -0.07
N ALA A 8 -19.61 22.85 0.70
CA ALA A 8 -20.01 21.45 0.72
C ALA A 8 -20.28 20.98 -0.73
N PRO A 9 -19.92 19.73 -1.12
CA PRO A 9 -20.06 19.25 -2.50
C PRO A 9 -21.49 19.36 -3.05
N GLN A 10 -22.49 19.37 -2.17
CA GLN A 10 -23.92 19.50 -2.51
C GLN A 10 -24.29 20.86 -3.13
N ALA A 11 -23.45 21.89 -2.97
CA ALA A 11 -23.66 23.21 -3.57
C ALA A 11 -22.68 23.50 -4.74
N ALA A 12 -21.89 22.50 -5.16
CA ALA A 12 -20.97 22.66 -6.28
C ALA A 12 -21.74 22.52 -7.61
N PRO A 13 -21.54 23.44 -8.58
CA PRO A 13 -22.11 23.29 -9.91
C PRO A 13 -21.53 22.04 -10.60
N SER A 14 -22.27 21.41 -11.50
CA SER A 14 -21.77 20.28 -12.28
C SER A 14 -21.47 20.70 -13.71
N LEU A 15 -20.29 20.31 -14.20
CA LEU A 15 -19.81 20.69 -15.52
C LEU A 15 -19.39 19.45 -16.32
N VAL A 16 -20.00 19.29 -17.50
CA VAL A 16 -19.64 18.25 -18.47
C VAL A 16 -19.36 18.90 -19.81
N THR A 17 -18.27 18.49 -20.47
CA THR A 17 -17.84 19.03 -21.76
C THR A 17 -17.91 17.99 -22.87
N ALA A 18 -18.30 18.43 -24.06
CA ALA A 18 -18.21 17.70 -25.31
C ALA A 18 -17.66 18.62 -26.41
N HIS A 19 -17.55 18.13 -27.66
CA HIS A 19 -16.98 18.89 -28.78
C HIS A 19 -17.67 20.26 -28.97
N GLY A 20 -17.02 21.34 -28.49
CA GLY A 20 -17.49 22.73 -28.60
C GLY A 20 -18.63 23.15 -27.67
N ARG A 21 -19.13 22.23 -26.82
CA ARG A 21 -20.30 22.45 -25.95
C ARG A 21 -19.99 22.08 -24.51
N ALA A 22 -20.72 22.68 -23.58
CA ALA A 22 -20.70 22.32 -22.17
C ALA A 22 -22.12 22.31 -21.61
N ALA A 23 -22.42 21.35 -20.75
CA ALA A 23 -23.58 21.38 -19.89
C ALA A 23 -23.14 21.84 -18.51
N LEU A 24 -23.84 22.82 -17.96
CA LEU A 24 -23.61 23.38 -16.63
C LEU A 24 -24.90 23.27 -15.84
N LEU A 25 -24.89 22.50 -14.77
CA LEU A 25 -25.89 22.57 -13.71
C LEU A 25 -25.37 23.53 -12.65
N ASP A 26 -26.03 24.65 -12.42
CA ASP A 26 -25.60 25.60 -11.40
C ASP A 26 -26.12 25.25 -10.00
N PRO A 27 -25.64 25.94 -8.93
CA PRO A 27 -26.05 25.65 -7.56
C PRO A 27 -27.54 25.86 -7.29
N ASP A 28 -28.22 26.65 -8.11
CA ASP A 28 -29.67 26.88 -8.02
C ASP A 28 -30.49 25.77 -8.70
N GLY A 29 -29.82 24.81 -9.35
CA GLY A 29 -30.43 23.68 -10.04
C GLY A 29 -30.82 23.97 -11.48
N GLU A 30 -30.43 25.11 -12.06
CA GLU A 30 -30.69 25.41 -13.46
C GLU A 30 -29.67 24.71 -14.36
N LEU A 31 -30.19 23.90 -15.29
CA LEU A 31 -29.37 23.18 -16.26
C LEU A 31 -29.29 23.95 -17.58
N ARG A 32 -28.09 24.38 -17.95
CA ARG A 32 -27.83 25.20 -19.13
C ARG A 32 -26.88 24.50 -20.09
N LEU A 33 -27.24 24.53 -21.37
CA LEU A 33 -26.40 24.06 -22.46
C LEU A 33 -25.69 25.26 -23.12
N LEU A 34 -24.38 25.30 -22.98
CA LEU A 34 -23.55 26.45 -23.27
C LEU A 34 -22.52 26.13 -24.37
N THR A 35 -22.09 27.16 -25.08
CA THR A 35 -20.83 27.14 -25.82
C THR A 35 -19.65 27.15 -24.85
N ALA A 36 -18.46 26.76 -25.32
CA ALA A 36 -17.25 26.84 -24.49
C ALA A 36 -16.99 28.26 -23.95
N ALA A 37 -17.25 29.31 -24.73
CA ALA A 37 -17.08 30.70 -24.31
C ALA A 37 -18.07 31.10 -23.20
N GLN A 38 -19.34 30.71 -23.32
CA GLN A 38 -20.35 30.96 -22.29
C GLN A 38 -20.07 30.18 -21.01
N ALA A 39 -19.60 28.93 -21.11
CA ALA A 39 -19.23 28.13 -19.95
C ALA A 39 -18.05 28.77 -19.18
N ARG A 40 -17.00 29.20 -19.89
CA ARG A 40 -15.89 29.97 -19.27
C ARG A 40 -16.40 31.22 -18.56
N ALA A 41 -17.34 31.92 -19.18
CA ALA A 41 -17.90 33.14 -18.60
C ALA A 41 -18.69 32.87 -17.32
N ALA A 42 -19.55 31.86 -17.33
CA ALA A 42 -20.34 31.46 -16.18
C ALA A 42 -19.48 30.97 -15.00
N LEU A 43 -18.41 30.22 -15.27
CA LEU A 43 -17.55 29.64 -14.22
C LEU A 43 -16.73 30.67 -13.43
N ARG A 44 -16.62 31.93 -13.89
CA ARG A 44 -15.88 32.96 -13.15
C ARG A 44 -16.54 33.34 -11.83
N ASP A 45 -17.87 33.31 -11.81
CA ASP A 45 -18.68 33.77 -10.68
C ASP A 45 -19.23 32.59 -9.84
N LEU A 46 -18.85 31.37 -10.19
CA LEU A 46 -19.30 30.14 -9.55
C LEU A 46 -18.19 29.47 -8.73
N PRO A 47 -18.54 28.70 -7.68
CA PRO A 47 -17.56 27.90 -6.96
C PRO A 47 -17.01 26.76 -7.83
N PRO A 48 -15.93 26.07 -7.39
CA PRO A 48 -15.32 24.97 -8.12
C PRO A 48 -16.35 23.91 -8.55
N PRO A 49 -16.42 23.54 -9.84
CA PRO A 49 -17.43 22.60 -10.31
C PRO A 49 -17.06 21.14 -10.02
N LEU A 50 -18.09 20.30 -9.85
CA LEU A 50 -18.02 18.86 -10.03
C LEU A 50 -17.75 18.56 -11.51
N VAL A 51 -16.76 17.71 -11.75
CA VAL A 51 -16.38 17.26 -13.10
C VAL A 51 -16.04 15.78 -13.06
N VAL A 52 -16.02 15.17 -14.24
CA VAL A 52 -15.37 13.87 -14.44
C VAL A 52 -14.18 14.12 -15.37
N HIS A 53 -12.98 13.77 -14.91
CA HIS A 53 -11.74 14.01 -15.63
C HIS A 53 -11.46 15.51 -15.83
N GLY A 54 -11.10 16.17 -14.73
CA GLY A 54 -10.77 17.59 -14.63
C GLY A 54 -9.76 18.06 -15.68
N PRO A 55 -8.59 17.42 -15.84
CA PRO A 55 -7.61 17.84 -16.86
C PRO A 55 -8.17 17.88 -18.28
N ALA A 56 -8.96 16.88 -18.68
CA ALA A 56 -9.57 16.84 -20.01
C ALA A 56 -10.68 17.89 -20.16
N THR A 57 -11.52 18.05 -19.13
CA THR A 57 -12.61 19.03 -19.09
C THR A 57 -12.09 20.46 -19.17
N LEU A 58 -11.11 20.80 -18.33
CA LEU A 58 -10.51 22.14 -18.27
C LEU A 58 -9.72 22.47 -19.55
N ARG A 59 -9.01 21.50 -20.13
CA ARG A 59 -8.32 21.70 -21.42
C ARG A 59 -9.28 22.06 -22.55
N ARG A 60 -10.46 21.43 -22.63
CA ARG A 60 -11.48 21.79 -23.65
C ARG A 60 -12.01 23.20 -23.48
N LEU A 61 -12.01 23.70 -22.25
CA LEU A 61 -12.40 25.05 -21.93
C LEU A 61 -11.22 26.02 -21.84
N ASP A 62 -9.97 25.60 -22.09
CA ASP A 62 -8.80 26.47 -21.93
C ASP A 62 -8.79 27.21 -20.57
N LEU A 63 -9.04 26.47 -19.49
CA LEU A 63 -9.11 26.98 -18.11
C LEU A 63 -8.09 26.28 -17.22
N SER A 64 -7.73 26.94 -16.12
CA SER A 64 -6.94 26.38 -15.03
C SER A 64 -7.53 26.83 -13.70
N ILE A 65 -8.63 26.19 -13.30
CA ILE A 65 -9.37 26.46 -12.05
C ILE A 65 -9.42 25.20 -11.19
N PRO A 66 -9.56 25.32 -9.86
CA PRO A 66 -9.86 24.17 -9.02
C PRO A 66 -11.19 23.51 -9.42
N VAL A 67 -11.27 22.19 -9.28
CA VAL A 67 -12.45 21.39 -9.59
C VAL A 67 -12.59 20.26 -8.58
N PHE A 68 -13.81 19.81 -8.33
CA PHE A 68 -14.07 18.56 -7.64
C PHE A 68 -14.12 17.43 -8.69
N ASP A 69 -12.97 16.78 -8.94
CA ASP A 69 -12.92 15.66 -9.90
C ASP A 69 -13.45 14.38 -9.25
N LEU A 70 -14.55 13.87 -9.79
CA LEU A 70 -15.17 12.63 -9.32
C LEU A 70 -14.32 11.39 -9.59
N LEU A 71 -13.38 11.44 -10.54
CA LEU A 71 -12.43 10.32 -10.70
C LEU A 71 -11.47 10.22 -9.52
N ASP A 72 -11.04 11.36 -8.96
CA ASP A 72 -10.16 11.35 -7.78
C ASP A 72 -10.91 10.79 -6.57
N LEU A 73 -12.16 11.19 -6.37
CA LEU A 73 -12.99 10.64 -5.31
C LEU A 73 -13.27 9.14 -5.53
N PHE A 74 -13.60 8.75 -6.76
CA PHE A 74 -13.84 7.36 -7.11
C PHE A 74 -12.61 6.48 -6.82
N ALA A 75 -11.42 6.92 -7.24
CA ALA A 75 -10.18 6.20 -6.99
C ALA A 75 -9.85 6.09 -5.49
N PHE A 76 -10.19 7.11 -4.69
CA PHE A 76 -10.01 7.07 -3.24
C PHE A 76 -10.98 6.10 -2.56
N VAL A 77 -12.26 6.11 -2.95
CA VAL A 77 -13.31 5.29 -2.30
C VAL A 77 -13.28 3.85 -2.78
N LEU A 78 -12.95 3.60 -4.05
CA LEU A 78 -13.01 2.30 -4.71
C LEU A 78 -11.68 1.98 -5.44
N PRO A 79 -10.54 1.91 -4.72
CA PRO A 79 -9.21 1.81 -5.34
C PRO A 79 -8.98 0.55 -6.18
N ALA A 80 -9.79 -0.50 -6.01
CA ALA A 80 -9.70 -1.76 -6.74
C ALA A 80 -10.79 -1.93 -7.82
N VAL A 81 -11.59 -0.88 -8.08
CA VAL A 81 -12.65 -0.92 -9.10
C VAL A 81 -12.21 -0.11 -10.32
N THR A 82 -12.35 -0.70 -11.50
CA THR A 82 -12.00 -0.03 -12.76
C THR A 82 -13.22 0.63 -13.39
N ALA A 83 -13.06 1.86 -13.88
CA ALA A 83 -14.10 2.57 -14.64
C ALA A 83 -13.48 3.36 -15.79
N ALA A 84 -14.21 3.50 -16.91
CA ALA A 84 -13.82 4.45 -17.95
C ALA A 84 -13.89 5.89 -17.39
N PRO A 85 -12.96 6.80 -17.74
CA PRO A 85 -12.87 8.15 -17.17
C PRO A 85 -13.91 9.11 -17.78
N THR A 86 -15.19 8.74 -17.68
CA THR A 86 -16.33 9.44 -18.27
C THR A 86 -17.53 9.34 -17.32
N PRO A 87 -18.51 10.28 -17.39
CA PRO A 87 -19.72 10.18 -16.58
C PRO A 87 -20.45 8.84 -16.77
N SER A 88 -20.55 8.34 -18.01
CA SER A 88 -21.14 7.04 -18.31
C SER A 88 -20.31 5.84 -17.81
N GLY A 89 -19.00 6.00 -17.65
CA GLY A 89 -18.12 4.98 -17.06
C GLY A 89 -18.32 4.87 -15.55
N LEU A 90 -18.34 6.03 -14.87
CA LEU A 90 -18.64 6.09 -13.44
C LEU A 90 -20.06 5.63 -13.12
N ALA A 91 -21.05 6.01 -13.94
CA ALA A 91 -22.43 5.56 -13.80
C ALA A 91 -22.51 4.02 -13.78
N ARG A 92 -21.89 3.35 -14.77
CA ARG A 92 -21.86 1.88 -14.83
C ARG A 92 -21.15 1.25 -13.64
N ALA A 93 -20.02 1.81 -13.21
CA ALA A 93 -19.27 1.28 -12.07
C ALA A 93 -20.00 1.43 -10.73
N LEU A 94 -20.99 2.32 -10.67
CA LEU A 94 -21.78 2.62 -9.48
C LEU A 94 -23.24 2.15 -9.61
N ASP A 95 -23.56 1.38 -10.64
CA ASP A 95 -24.90 0.82 -10.94
C ASP A 95 -25.99 1.89 -11.19
N PHE A 96 -25.61 3.04 -11.73
CA PHE A 96 -26.54 4.04 -12.28
C PHE A 96 -26.80 3.81 -13.78
N ASP A 97 -27.96 4.29 -14.25
CA ASP A 97 -28.26 4.36 -15.67
C ASP A 97 -27.27 5.32 -16.38
N PRO A 98 -26.54 4.86 -17.42
CA PRO A 98 -25.60 5.73 -18.12
C PRO A 98 -26.33 6.90 -18.81
N PRO A 99 -25.89 8.15 -18.61
CA PRO A 99 -26.53 9.30 -19.24
C PRO A 99 -26.33 9.27 -20.75
N ALA A 100 -27.40 9.55 -21.49
CA ALA A 100 -27.41 9.58 -22.96
C ALA A 100 -26.94 10.94 -23.53
N THR A 101 -26.98 12.00 -22.74
CA THR A 101 -26.66 13.39 -23.13
C THR A 101 -25.73 14.05 -22.12
N ILE A 102 -25.05 15.13 -22.50
CA ILE A 102 -24.18 15.85 -21.56
C ILE A 102 -24.95 16.58 -20.45
N GLU A 103 -26.20 16.94 -20.72
CA GLU A 103 -27.15 17.54 -19.79
C GLU A 103 -27.52 16.55 -18.68
N ALA A 104 -28.04 15.38 -19.07
CA ALA A 104 -28.25 14.26 -18.15
C ALA A 104 -26.97 13.86 -17.39
N ALA A 105 -25.81 13.90 -18.05
CA ALA A 105 -24.54 13.62 -17.38
C ALA A 105 -24.20 14.66 -16.31
N ALA A 106 -24.41 15.97 -16.58
CA ALA A 106 -24.21 17.02 -15.60
C ALA A 106 -25.20 16.90 -14.44
N ALA A 107 -26.45 16.53 -14.71
CA ALA A 107 -27.47 16.27 -13.70
C ALA A 107 -27.12 15.07 -12.79
N LEU A 108 -26.38 14.08 -13.30
CA LEU A 108 -26.01 12.87 -12.56
C LEU A 108 -24.81 13.04 -11.62
N LEU A 109 -23.93 14.03 -11.86
CA LEU A 109 -22.68 14.17 -11.09
C LEU A 109 -22.89 14.35 -9.56
N PRO A 110 -23.87 15.13 -9.08
CA PRO A 110 -24.15 15.24 -7.64
C PRO A 110 -24.56 13.91 -6.99
N ASP A 111 -25.32 13.09 -7.72
CA ASP A 111 -25.74 11.76 -7.24
C ASP A 111 -24.55 10.81 -7.15
N ILE A 112 -23.64 10.85 -8.13
CA ILE A 112 -22.37 10.11 -8.09
C ILE A 112 -21.53 10.52 -6.87
N ALA A 113 -21.38 11.82 -6.63
CA ALA A 113 -20.64 12.34 -5.46
C ALA A 113 -21.26 11.82 -4.14
N THR A 114 -22.58 11.92 -4.04
CA THR A 114 -23.35 11.47 -2.87
C THR A 114 -23.21 9.97 -2.66
N ALA A 115 -23.30 9.17 -3.73
CA ALA A 115 -23.14 7.72 -3.65
C ALA A 115 -21.74 7.31 -3.19
N LEU A 116 -20.69 7.96 -3.70
CA LEU A 116 -19.31 7.70 -3.30
C LEU A 116 -19.05 8.05 -1.83
N LEU A 117 -19.47 9.24 -1.39
CA LEU A 117 -19.33 9.63 0.02
C LEU A 117 -20.18 8.76 0.95
N GLY A 118 -21.38 8.36 0.51
CA GLY A 118 -22.24 7.44 1.25
C GLY A 118 -21.62 6.06 1.42
N ARG A 119 -21.04 5.48 0.36
CA ARG A 119 -20.29 4.23 0.42
C ARG A 119 -19.12 4.32 1.40
N LEU A 120 -18.37 5.43 1.36
CA LEU A 120 -17.25 5.64 2.27
C LEU A 120 -17.71 5.69 3.74
N GLY A 121 -18.81 6.40 4.03
CA GLY A 121 -19.37 6.47 5.39
C GLY A 121 -19.86 5.13 5.90
N GLN A 122 -20.53 4.32 5.06
CA GLN A 122 -20.94 2.96 5.40
C GLN A 122 -19.75 2.04 5.72
N ALA A 123 -18.62 2.29 5.05
CA ALA A 123 -17.39 1.53 5.21
C ALA A 123 -16.42 2.14 6.25
N ALA A 124 -16.80 3.21 6.96
CA ALA A 124 -15.88 3.95 7.85
C ALA A 124 -15.29 3.07 8.97
N ALA A 125 -16.06 2.12 9.48
CA ALA A 125 -15.62 1.22 10.55
C ALA A 125 -14.71 0.07 10.07
N LEU A 126 -14.51 -0.11 8.77
CA LEU A 126 -13.66 -1.19 8.26
C LEU A 126 -12.19 -0.96 8.66
N PRO A 127 -11.44 -2.02 9.04
CA PRO A 127 -10.03 -1.89 9.43
C PRO A 127 -9.17 -1.17 8.39
N MET A 128 -9.41 -1.44 7.10
CA MET A 128 -8.71 -0.81 5.98
C MET A 128 -8.93 0.71 5.90
N ASN A 129 -10.04 1.22 6.44
CA ASN A 129 -10.41 2.64 6.38
C ASN A 129 -10.02 3.42 7.65
N ARG A 130 -9.45 2.77 8.67
CA ARG A 130 -9.06 3.41 9.94
C ARG A 130 -8.14 4.62 9.76
N ARG A 131 -7.32 4.63 8.70
CA ARG A 131 -6.39 5.73 8.39
C ARG A 131 -6.87 6.62 7.23
N ALA A 132 -8.04 6.34 6.66
CA ALA A 132 -8.52 7.05 5.47
C ALA A 132 -8.72 8.54 5.74
N ALA A 133 -9.22 8.92 6.92
CA ALA A 133 -9.41 10.33 7.27
C ALA A 133 -8.07 11.08 7.39
N GLY A 134 -7.05 10.44 7.98
CA GLY A 134 -5.71 10.99 8.06
C GLY A 134 -5.00 11.07 6.70
N LEU A 135 -5.24 10.10 5.80
CA LEU A 135 -4.77 10.15 4.41
C LEU A 135 -5.42 11.31 3.65
N ALA A 136 -6.75 11.47 3.79
CA ALA A 136 -7.48 12.56 3.18
C ALA A 136 -7.00 13.93 3.68
N ALA A 137 -6.76 14.07 4.98
CA ALA A 137 -6.17 15.29 5.56
C ALA A 137 -4.79 15.60 4.97
N LEU A 138 -3.92 14.59 4.80
CA LEU A 138 -2.62 14.73 4.17
C LEU A 138 -2.72 15.16 2.70
N MET A 139 -3.63 14.55 1.93
CA MET A 139 -3.90 14.95 0.54
C MET A 139 -4.47 16.37 0.47
N GLY A 140 -5.24 16.79 1.48
CA GLY A 140 -5.76 18.15 1.62
C GLY A 140 -4.66 19.20 1.77
N GLU A 141 -3.56 18.90 2.48
CA GLU A 141 -2.37 19.79 2.54
C GLU A 141 -1.74 19.98 1.16
N ALA A 142 -1.85 19.00 0.26
CA ALA A 142 -1.41 19.07 -1.13
C ALA A 142 -2.48 19.70 -2.07
N GLY A 143 -3.59 20.22 -1.53
CA GLY A 143 -4.62 20.91 -2.30
C GLY A 143 -5.75 20.02 -2.82
N TRP A 144 -5.88 18.77 -2.34
CA TRP A 144 -6.96 17.89 -2.77
C TRP A 144 -8.33 18.37 -2.24
N PRO A 145 -9.28 18.73 -3.12
CA PRO A 145 -10.50 19.41 -2.71
C PRO A 145 -11.48 18.50 -1.93
N TRP A 146 -11.38 17.18 -2.11
CA TRP A 146 -12.24 16.21 -1.43
C TRP A 146 -11.85 15.92 0.02
N ALA A 147 -10.71 16.44 0.52
CA ALA A 147 -10.20 16.12 1.84
C ALA A 147 -11.22 16.32 2.97
N LYS A 148 -11.88 17.48 3.02
CA LYS A 148 -12.89 17.80 4.04
C LYS A 148 -14.19 16.98 3.87
N PRO A 149 -14.80 16.90 2.67
CA PRO A 149 -15.95 16.02 2.45
C PRO A 149 -15.71 14.56 2.85
N VAL A 150 -14.54 14.03 2.52
CA VAL A 150 -14.13 12.66 2.85
C VAL A 150 -13.97 12.49 4.36
N ALA A 151 -13.28 13.41 5.04
CA ALA A 151 -13.10 13.37 6.48
C ALA A 151 -14.46 13.47 7.22
N ALA A 152 -15.37 14.30 6.74
CA ALA A 152 -16.73 14.39 7.26
C ALA A 152 -17.53 13.10 7.04
N ALA A 153 -17.46 12.50 5.84
CA ALA A 153 -18.12 11.24 5.53
C ALA A 153 -17.61 10.07 6.40
N LEU A 154 -16.34 10.10 6.79
CA LEU A 154 -15.72 9.13 7.71
C LEU A 154 -16.02 9.40 9.19
N GLY A 155 -16.73 10.49 9.53
CA GLY A 155 -17.03 10.86 10.92
C GLY A 155 -15.86 11.51 11.67
N GLU A 156 -14.80 11.90 10.96
CA GLU A 156 -13.58 12.49 11.53
C GLU A 156 -13.27 13.87 10.90
N PRO A 157 -14.17 14.87 11.00
CA PRO A 157 -14.00 16.17 10.32
C PRO A 157 -12.76 16.96 10.76
N ALA A 158 -12.18 16.63 11.91
CA ALA A 158 -10.97 17.22 12.47
C ALA A 158 -9.74 16.30 12.37
N ALA A 159 -9.76 15.30 11.47
CA ALA A 159 -8.63 14.41 11.24
C ALA A 159 -7.35 15.20 10.91
N ARG A 160 -6.23 14.74 11.47
CA ARG A 160 -4.91 15.31 11.19
C ARG A 160 -4.20 14.47 10.13
N PRO A 161 -3.31 15.07 9.32
CA PRO A 161 -2.50 14.34 8.35
C PRO A 161 -1.79 13.13 8.97
N ASP A 162 -1.94 11.96 8.37
CA ASP A 162 -1.30 10.71 8.81
C ASP A 162 -0.37 10.15 7.72
N ARG A 163 0.94 10.41 7.85
CA ARG A 163 1.95 9.88 6.91
C ARG A 163 2.06 8.37 6.94
N ALA A 164 1.66 7.71 8.03
CA ALA A 164 1.70 6.25 8.09
C ALA A 164 0.66 5.61 7.17
N ALA A 165 -0.37 6.35 6.73
CA ALA A 165 -1.34 5.90 5.74
C ALA A 165 -0.72 5.65 4.35
N LEU A 166 0.50 6.12 4.08
CA LEU A 166 1.25 5.81 2.85
C LEU A 166 1.95 4.43 2.92
N ARG A 167 2.01 3.79 4.09
CA ARG A 167 2.67 2.50 4.28
C ARG A 167 1.65 1.38 4.18
N LEU A 168 1.53 0.76 3.01
CA LEU A 168 0.52 -0.29 2.75
C LEU A 168 0.61 -1.46 3.74
N GLY A 169 1.81 -1.87 4.18
CA GLY A 169 1.96 -2.93 5.19
C GLY A 169 1.42 -2.59 6.59
N VAL A 170 0.99 -1.34 6.82
CA VAL A 170 0.27 -0.92 8.03
C VAL A 170 -1.25 -1.02 7.86
N ILE A 171 -1.73 -1.13 6.62
CA ILE A 171 -3.15 -1.14 6.24
C ILE A 171 -3.60 -2.55 5.84
N LEU A 172 -2.78 -3.23 5.05
CA LEU A 172 -3.04 -4.57 4.54
C LEU A 172 -2.31 -5.60 5.40
N PRO A 173 -2.93 -6.76 5.69
CA PRO A 173 -2.24 -7.86 6.33
C PRO A 173 -1.09 -8.34 5.44
N GLU A 174 -0.05 -8.86 6.08
CA GLU A 174 0.99 -9.59 5.37
C GLU A 174 0.37 -10.83 4.71
N TRP A 175 0.73 -11.05 3.46
CA TRP A 175 0.23 -12.15 2.66
C TRP A 175 1.42 -12.86 2.02
N GLU A 176 1.51 -14.17 2.25
CA GLU A 176 2.50 -15.05 1.67
C GLU A 176 1.80 -16.00 0.69
N GLU A 177 2.33 -16.12 -0.53
CA GLU A 177 1.79 -17.02 -1.56
C GLU A 177 2.08 -18.50 -1.23
N GLU A 178 3.18 -18.76 -0.54
CA GLU A 178 3.60 -20.10 -0.14
C GLU A 178 3.18 -20.41 1.29
N ALA A 179 2.90 -21.68 1.58
CA ALA A 179 2.71 -22.13 2.94
C ALA A 179 3.99 -21.84 3.77
N PRO A 180 3.86 -21.43 5.04
CA PRO A 180 5.02 -21.25 5.91
C PRO A 180 5.86 -22.52 5.93
N ARG A 181 7.18 -22.38 5.87
CA ARG A 181 8.06 -23.54 5.96
C ARG A 181 7.77 -24.30 7.26
N PRO A 182 7.74 -25.65 7.23
CA PRO A 182 7.62 -26.41 8.46
C PRO A 182 8.77 -26.05 9.42
N PRO A 183 8.56 -26.18 10.74
CA PRO A 183 9.63 -25.98 11.70
C PRO A 183 10.81 -26.91 11.36
N PRO A 184 12.06 -26.47 11.59
CA PRO A 184 13.23 -27.29 11.29
C PRO A 184 13.20 -28.57 12.11
N SER A 185 13.70 -29.67 11.55
CA SER A 185 13.91 -30.88 12.34
C SER A 185 15.08 -30.72 13.31
N ALA A 186 15.29 -31.72 14.17
CA ALA A 186 16.34 -31.69 15.19
C ALA A 186 17.35 -32.85 15.05
N TYR A 187 17.60 -33.33 13.83
CA TYR A 187 18.58 -34.38 13.59
C TYR A 187 19.98 -33.91 14.00
N PRO A 188 20.73 -34.74 14.75
CA PRO A 188 22.08 -34.39 15.18
C PRO A 188 23.05 -34.31 14.00
N VAL A 189 24.17 -33.64 14.24
CA VAL A 189 25.33 -33.68 13.35
C VAL A 189 26.34 -34.69 13.90
N PRO A 190 26.61 -35.80 13.20
CA PRO A 190 27.64 -36.74 13.61
C PRO A 190 29.04 -36.09 13.54
N PRO A 191 29.91 -36.33 14.53
CA PRO A 191 31.28 -35.81 14.53
C PRO A 191 32.06 -36.10 13.24
N ASP A 192 31.97 -37.33 12.72
CA ASP A 192 32.68 -37.73 11.50
C ASP A 192 32.16 -37.00 10.25
N SER A 193 30.86 -36.72 10.20
CA SER A 193 30.28 -35.90 9.14
C SER A 193 30.83 -34.47 9.20
N ALA A 194 30.94 -33.87 10.39
CA ALA A 194 31.53 -32.54 10.56
C ALA A 194 33.01 -32.51 10.16
N ARG A 195 33.78 -33.55 10.48
CA ARG A 195 35.18 -33.67 10.04
C ARG A 195 35.30 -33.79 8.51
N THR A 196 34.39 -34.54 7.89
CA THR A 196 34.32 -34.69 6.43
C THR A 196 33.95 -33.37 5.76
N ARG A 197 32.91 -32.69 6.24
CA ARG A 197 32.52 -31.37 5.74
C ARG A 197 33.64 -30.35 5.92
N LEU A 198 34.36 -30.38 7.04
CA LEU A 198 35.52 -29.51 7.24
C LEU A 198 36.61 -29.76 6.19
N TYR A 199 36.89 -31.03 5.87
CA TYR A 199 37.84 -31.38 4.81
C TYR A 199 37.42 -30.83 3.45
N GLU A 200 36.13 -30.96 3.10
CA GLU A 200 35.57 -30.40 1.86
C GLU A 200 35.69 -28.87 1.82
N LEU A 201 35.28 -28.18 2.89
CA LEU A 201 35.32 -26.71 2.99
C LEU A 201 36.74 -26.15 2.96
N ARG A 202 37.72 -26.89 3.50
CA ARG A 202 39.14 -26.50 3.47
C ARG A 202 39.76 -26.69 2.08
N GLY A 203 39.19 -27.58 1.26
CA GLY A 203 39.76 -28.02 -0.01
C GLY A 203 40.81 -29.12 0.18
N GLY A 204 40.78 -30.16 -0.66
CA GLY A 204 41.57 -31.38 -0.45
C GLY A 204 43.10 -31.22 -0.49
N ALA A 205 43.61 -30.12 -1.05
CA ALA A 205 45.04 -29.79 -1.10
C ALA A 205 45.53 -29.01 0.13
N ALA A 206 44.63 -28.60 1.02
CA ALA A 206 44.98 -27.81 2.19
C ALA A 206 45.52 -28.68 3.33
N GLU A 207 46.53 -28.15 4.01
CA GLU A 207 47.20 -28.74 5.17
C GLU A 207 46.21 -29.33 6.17
N ALA A 208 46.46 -30.58 6.60
CA ALA A 208 45.70 -31.21 7.66
C ALA A 208 45.99 -30.55 9.01
N ARG A 209 44.94 -30.10 9.70
CA ARG A 209 45.02 -29.46 11.02
C ARG A 209 44.21 -30.28 12.03
N PRO A 210 44.83 -31.23 12.76
CA PRO A 210 44.12 -32.09 13.70
C PRO A 210 43.29 -31.31 14.73
N ALA A 211 43.87 -30.25 15.32
CA ALA A 211 43.19 -29.40 16.28
C ALA A 211 41.92 -28.71 15.72
N GLN A 212 41.91 -28.36 14.43
CA GLN A 212 40.72 -27.80 13.76
C GLN A 212 39.63 -28.86 13.58
N SER A 213 40.04 -30.08 13.25
CA SER A 213 39.14 -31.24 13.11
C SER A 213 38.52 -31.62 14.45
N ASP A 214 39.32 -31.59 15.53
CA ASP A 214 38.83 -31.84 16.89
C ASP A 214 37.89 -30.74 17.37
N TYR A 215 38.19 -29.48 17.04
CA TYR A 215 37.29 -28.37 17.32
C TYR A 215 35.94 -28.52 16.59
N ALA A 216 35.95 -28.86 15.29
CA ALA A 216 34.71 -29.07 14.53
C ALA A 216 33.89 -30.25 15.06
N SER A 217 34.58 -31.32 15.48
CA SER A 217 34.00 -32.48 16.14
C SER A 217 33.37 -32.12 17.50
N ALA A 218 34.02 -31.29 18.31
CA ALA A 218 33.47 -30.86 19.60
C ALA A 218 32.26 -29.93 19.42
N ALA A 219 32.30 -29.06 18.41
CA ALA A 219 31.21 -28.13 18.10
C ALA A 219 29.91 -28.83 17.67
N THR A 220 29.94 -30.11 17.26
CA THR A 220 28.71 -30.84 16.90
C THR A 220 27.76 -31.04 18.07
N ALA A 221 28.26 -31.03 19.31
CA ALA A 221 27.44 -31.21 20.50
C ALA A 221 26.38 -30.09 20.67
N ALA A 222 26.63 -28.88 20.15
CA ALA A 222 25.66 -27.78 20.15
C ALA A 222 24.44 -28.07 19.25
N PHE A 223 24.57 -29.02 18.33
CA PHE A 223 23.55 -29.40 17.36
C PHE A 223 22.83 -30.70 17.72
N ALA A 224 22.96 -31.18 18.96
CA ALA A 224 22.21 -32.32 19.45
C ALA A 224 20.71 -31.96 19.60
N PRO A 225 19.79 -32.94 19.46
CA PRO A 225 18.38 -32.71 19.74
C PRO A 225 18.18 -32.25 21.19
N PRO A 226 17.32 -31.25 21.46
CA PRO A 226 17.05 -30.79 22.82
C PRO A 226 16.37 -31.90 23.64
N GLU A 227 16.77 -32.04 24.90
CA GLU A 227 16.19 -33.03 25.82
C GLU A 227 14.83 -32.58 26.37
N ALA A 228 14.64 -31.27 26.53
CA ALA A 228 13.42 -30.64 27.01
C ALA A 228 13.25 -29.25 26.39
N GLU A 229 12.01 -28.76 26.37
CA GLU A 229 11.69 -27.41 25.91
C GLU A 229 12.41 -26.36 26.77
N GLY A 230 13.01 -25.36 26.13
CA GLY A 230 13.75 -24.29 26.81
C GLY A 230 15.15 -24.68 27.31
N VAL A 231 15.64 -25.91 27.06
CA VAL A 231 16.97 -26.38 27.49
C VAL A 231 17.89 -26.51 26.27
N PRO A 232 18.75 -25.50 25.99
CA PRO A 232 19.67 -25.56 24.85
C PRO A 232 20.92 -26.40 25.16
N HIS A 233 21.52 -26.97 24.12
CA HIS A 233 22.87 -27.52 24.20
C HIS A 233 23.89 -26.40 24.02
N CYS A 234 24.64 -26.11 25.07
CA CYS A 234 25.68 -25.08 25.06
C CYS A 234 27.05 -25.74 25.02
N VAL A 235 27.87 -25.35 24.04
CA VAL A 235 29.27 -25.80 23.91
C VAL A 235 30.20 -24.62 24.09
N LEU A 236 31.11 -24.74 25.06
CA LEU A 236 32.25 -23.85 25.20
C LEU A 236 33.49 -24.55 24.63
N ALA A 237 33.90 -24.17 23.41
CA ALA A 237 35.07 -24.72 22.75
C ALA A 237 36.14 -23.64 22.59
N GLU A 238 37.28 -23.83 23.24
CA GLU A 238 38.46 -22.99 23.05
C GLU A 238 39.26 -23.49 21.85
N ALA A 239 39.60 -22.58 20.95
CA ALA A 239 40.57 -22.84 19.89
C ALA A 239 41.65 -21.77 19.93
N GLY A 240 42.91 -22.17 19.81
CA GLY A 240 44.04 -21.26 19.72
C GLY A 240 43.99 -20.34 18.50
N THR A 241 44.82 -19.30 18.51
CA THR A 241 45.02 -18.43 17.35
C THR A 241 45.61 -19.23 16.19
N GLY A 242 45.07 -19.07 14.98
CA GLY A 242 45.53 -19.79 13.79
C GLY A 242 44.92 -21.19 13.58
N THR A 243 44.13 -21.72 14.54
CA THR A 243 43.48 -23.04 14.42
C THR A 243 42.44 -23.10 13.29
N GLY A 244 41.92 -21.97 12.83
CA GLY A 244 40.90 -21.92 11.78
C GLY A 244 39.47 -22.14 12.31
N LYS A 245 39.12 -21.40 13.37
CA LYS A 245 37.83 -21.51 14.10
C LYS A 245 36.63 -21.34 13.18
N THR A 246 36.72 -20.42 12.21
CA THR A 246 35.65 -20.09 11.27
C THR A 246 35.15 -21.32 10.52
N LEU A 247 36.04 -22.03 9.81
CA LEU A 247 35.66 -23.28 9.16
C LEU A 247 35.30 -24.38 10.17
N GLY A 248 35.91 -24.34 11.35
CA GLY A 248 35.63 -25.26 12.44
C GLY A 248 34.18 -25.26 12.91
N TYR A 249 33.56 -24.09 13.10
CA TYR A 249 32.14 -24.00 13.48
C TYR A 249 31.20 -24.00 12.25
N LEU A 250 31.66 -23.54 11.08
CA LEU A 250 30.85 -23.55 9.85
C LEU A 250 30.56 -24.97 9.35
N ALA A 251 31.51 -25.90 9.52
CA ALA A 251 31.33 -27.28 9.08
C ALA A 251 30.11 -27.96 9.73
N PRO A 252 29.99 -28.02 11.07
CA PRO A 252 28.79 -28.58 11.69
C PRO A 252 27.54 -27.71 11.50
N ALA A 253 27.67 -26.38 11.48
CA ALA A 253 26.53 -25.48 11.26
C ALA A 253 25.86 -25.68 9.89
N SER A 254 26.66 -25.75 8.82
CA SER A 254 26.15 -25.99 7.46
C SER A 254 25.47 -27.35 7.33
N LEU A 255 26.07 -28.41 7.91
CA LEU A 255 25.45 -29.73 7.94
C LEU A 255 24.12 -29.73 8.67
N TRP A 256 24.03 -29.06 9.81
CA TRP A 256 22.77 -28.97 10.54
C TRP A 256 21.70 -28.22 9.74
N ALA A 257 22.05 -27.08 9.15
CA ALA A 257 21.14 -26.26 8.35
C ALA A 257 20.55 -27.03 7.16
N GLU A 258 21.40 -27.71 6.39
CA GLU A 258 20.98 -28.53 5.26
C GLU A 258 20.13 -29.73 5.69
N ARG A 259 20.58 -30.45 6.73
CA ARG A 259 19.90 -31.66 7.19
C ARG A 259 18.54 -31.36 7.80
N ASN A 260 18.43 -30.23 8.48
CA ASN A 260 17.23 -29.88 9.23
C ASN A 260 16.34 -28.86 8.54
N GLN A 261 16.74 -28.39 7.35
CA GLN A 261 16.05 -27.33 6.61
C GLN A 261 15.83 -26.09 7.50
N GLY A 262 16.83 -25.79 8.33
CA GLY A 262 16.81 -24.73 9.33
C GLY A 262 17.89 -23.69 9.13
N SER A 263 17.77 -22.57 9.85
CA SER A 263 18.75 -21.49 9.82
C SER A 263 19.70 -21.57 11.03
N VAL A 264 20.99 -21.36 10.80
CA VAL A 264 21.99 -21.19 11.86
C VAL A 264 22.48 -19.76 11.85
N TRP A 265 22.41 -19.10 13.00
CA TRP A 265 22.85 -17.72 13.17
C TRP A 265 24.29 -17.68 13.67
N ILE A 266 25.16 -16.97 12.96
CA ILE A 266 26.56 -16.80 13.32
C ILE A 266 26.75 -15.35 13.75
N SER A 267 27.04 -15.16 15.03
CA SER A 267 27.39 -13.85 15.58
C SER A 267 28.90 -13.78 15.73
N THR A 268 29.54 -12.85 15.04
CA THR A 268 30.97 -12.56 15.11
C THR A 268 31.17 -11.07 15.44
N TYR A 269 32.35 -10.72 15.94
CA TYR A 269 32.84 -9.34 15.98
C TYR A 269 33.13 -8.83 14.58
#